data_AF-A0A3A0E0Y5-F1
#
_entry.id   AF-A0A3A0E0Y5-F1
#
_cell.length_a   1.000
_cell.length_b   1.000
_cell.length_c   1.000
_cell.angle_alpha   90.00
_cell.angle_beta   90.00
_cell.angle_gamma   90.00
#
_symmetry.space_group_name_H-M   'P 1'
#
loop_
_entity.id
_entity.type
_entity.pdbx_description
1 polymer ?
#
loop_
_entity_poly.entity_id
_entity_poly.type
_entity_poly.pdbx_seq_one_letter_code
_entity_poly.pdbx_strand_id
1 'polypeptide(L)'
;MTTTLEINPQTREALFHQAKTAGNNPSDMACRTKLEANVKGDVEKLTQNWRMGWRRVSFYGDLREPVRALCERLKLRLVEEA
;
A
#
# COMPACT_ATOMS: atom_id res chain seq x y z
N MET A 1 7.05 6.76 -8.15
CA MET A 1 5.81 6.43 -7.41
C MET A 1 5.97 5.03 -6.87
N THR A 2 5.46 4.74 -5.69
CA THR A 2 5.39 3.38 -5.13
C THR A 2 3.93 3.06 -4.90
N THR A 3 3.53 1.88 -5.33
CA THR A 3 2.17 1.36 -5.16
C THR A 3 2.21 0.22 -4.17
N THR A 4 1.34 0.23 -3.16
CA THR A 4 1.34 -0.78 -2.10
C THR A 4 -0.03 -1.42 -1.99
N LEU A 5 -0.04 -2.75 -1.83
CA LEU A 5 -1.23 -3.58 -1.88
C LEU A 5 -1.26 -4.62 -0.76
N GLU A 6 -2.47 -4.93 -0.31
CA GLU A 6 -2.79 -6.14 0.45
C GLU A 6 -4.12 -6.69 -0.06
N ILE A 7 -4.15 -7.97 -0.44
CA ILE A 7 -5.33 -8.62 -0.99
C ILE A 7 -5.79 -9.69 -0.02
N ASN A 8 -7.03 -9.58 0.44
CA ASN A 8 -7.67 -10.59 1.28
C ASN A 8 -8.76 -11.33 0.48
N PRO A 9 -8.55 -12.61 0.15
CA PRO A 9 -9.51 -13.39 -0.63
C PRO A 9 -10.77 -13.76 0.16
N GLN A 10 -10.70 -13.82 1.50
CA GLN A 10 -11.85 -14.17 2.34
C GLN A 10 -12.86 -13.02 2.40
N THR A 11 -12.38 -11.78 2.58
CA THR A 11 -13.23 -10.59 2.56
C THR A 11 -13.48 -10.05 1.15
N ARG A 12 -12.77 -10.58 0.14
CA ARG A 12 -12.80 -10.13 -1.26
C ARG A 12 -12.47 -8.66 -1.41
N GLU A 13 -11.43 -8.22 -0.70
CA GLU A 13 -11.00 -6.82 -0.67
C GLU A 13 -9.53 -6.69 -1.04
N ALA A 14 -9.19 -5.57 -1.67
CA ALA A 14 -7.83 -5.15 -1.93
C ALA A 14 -7.61 -3.77 -1.30
N LEU A 15 -6.76 -3.68 -0.28
CA LEU A 15 -6.28 -2.40 0.25
C LEU A 15 -5.21 -1.85 -0.70
N PHE A 16 -5.30 -0.55 -0.97
CA PHE A 16 -4.42 0.14 -1.91
C PHE A 16 -4.06 1.53 -1.38
N HIS A 17 -2.77 1.85 -1.41
CA HIS A 17 -2.30 3.23 -1.31
C HIS A 17 -1.09 3.45 -2.21
N GLN A 18 -0.75 4.73 -2.38
CA GLN A 18 0.45 5.14 -3.10
C GLN A 18 1.30 6.05 -2.22
N ALA A 19 2.59 6.05 -2.48
CA ALA A 19 3.52 6.95 -1.81
C ALA A 19 4.68 7.33 -2.73
N LYS A 20 5.30 8.48 -2.47
CA LYS A 20 6.58 8.87 -3.07
C LYS A 20 7.70 8.49 -2.11
N THR A 21 8.57 7.56 -2.50
CA THR A 21 9.72 7.16 -1.70
C THR A 21 10.66 8.33 -1.46
N ALA A 22 11.12 8.48 -0.23
CA ALA A 22 12.03 9.53 0.22
C ALA A 22 13.46 9.00 0.44
N GLY A 23 13.61 7.71 0.69
CA GLY A 23 14.92 7.07 0.92
C GLY A 23 14.79 5.89 1.86
N ASN A 24 15.91 5.52 2.48
CA ASN A 24 15.92 4.57 3.57
C ASN A 24 16.10 5.31 4.90
N ASN A 25 15.60 4.74 5.99
CA ASN A 25 15.84 5.27 7.32
C ASN A 25 17.35 5.31 7.62
N PRO A 26 17.92 6.49 7.97
CA PRO A 26 19.35 6.65 8.16
C PRO A 26 19.83 6.28 9.57
N SER A 27 18.94 5.84 10.47
CA SER A 27 19.31 5.55 11.86
C SER A 27 20.15 4.27 11.95
N ASP A 28 21.31 4.38 12.59
CA ASP A 28 22.16 3.23 12.93
C ASP A 28 21.48 2.24 13.90
N MET A 29 20.40 2.66 14.57
CA MET A 29 19.58 1.81 15.45
C MET A 29 18.53 1.01 14.66
N ALA A 30 18.38 1.23 13.36
CA ALA A 30 17.44 0.47 12.55
C ALA A 30 17.92 -0.98 12.41
N CYS A 31 17.10 -1.92 12.87
CA CYS A 31 17.47 -3.34 12.82
C CYS A 31 17.62 -3.91 11.40
N ARG A 32 17.09 -3.24 10.35
CA ARG A 32 17.09 -3.64 8.93
C ARG A 32 16.90 -2.42 8.04
N THR A 33 17.04 -2.59 6.72
CA THR A 33 16.64 -1.61 5.71
C THR A 33 15.16 -1.28 5.84
N LYS A 34 14.85 0.00 6.10
CA LYS A 34 13.47 0.51 6.18
C LYS A 34 13.27 1.56 5.10
N LEU A 35 12.28 1.34 4.24
CA LEU A 35 11.91 2.29 3.20
C LEU A 35 11.06 3.40 3.82
N GLU A 36 11.44 4.65 3.57
CA GLU A 36 10.66 5.84 3.96
C GLU A 36 9.93 6.39 2.73
N ALA A 37 8.68 6.80 2.91
CA ALA A 37 7.86 7.32 1.84
C ALA A 37 6.82 8.32 2.32
N ASN A 38 6.56 9.33 1.50
CA ASN A 38 5.50 10.31 1.69
C ASN A 38 4.21 9.78 1.07
N VAL A 39 3.21 9.50 1.91
CA VAL A 39 1.91 8.99 1.47
C VAL A 39 1.26 9.99 0.50
N LYS A 40 0.70 9.48 -0.59
CA LYS A 40 -0.15 10.26 -1.50
C LYS A 40 -1.59 10.10 -1.04
N GLY A 41 -2.08 11.10 -0.32
CA GLY A 41 -3.40 11.08 0.30
C GLY A 41 -3.30 11.48 1.77
N ASP A 42 -4.23 10.96 2.56
CA ASP A 42 -4.38 11.20 3.98
C ASP A 42 -3.75 10.05 4.80
N VAL A 43 -2.73 10.39 5.58
CA VAL A 43 -2.02 9.43 6.44
C VAL A 43 -2.88 8.99 7.64
N GLU A 44 -3.78 9.83 8.14
CA GLU A 44 -4.71 9.46 9.21
C GLU A 44 -5.72 8.45 8.68
N LYS A 45 -6.26 8.68 7.48
CA LYS A 45 -7.13 7.70 6.81
C LYS A 45 -6.41 6.36 6.58
N LEU A 46 -5.13 6.39 6.18
CA LEU A 46 -4.31 5.18 6.01
C LEU A 46 -4.18 4.40 7.31
N THR A 47 -3.87 5.09 8.41
CA THR A 47 -3.69 4.44 9.72
C THR A 47 -5.02 3.92 10.28
N GLN A 48 -6.14 4.62 10.08
CA GLN A 48 -7.48 4.15 10.46
C GLN A 48 -7.92 2.92 9.65
N ASN A 49 -7.55 2.86 8.36
CA ASN A 49 -7.88 1.74 7.49
C ASN A 49 -6.84 0.61 7.52
N TRP A 50 -5.84 0.67 8.39
CA TRP A 50 -4.79 -0.35 8.49
C TRP A 50 -5.32 -1.66 9.10
N ARG A 51 -5.99 -2.46 8.26
CA ARG A 51 -6.60 -3.75 8.57
C ARG A 51 -6.03 -4.86 7.68
N MET A 52 -6.55 -6.10 7.81
CA MET A 52 -6.09 -7.32 7.11
C MET A 52 -4.73 -7.89 7.53
N GLY A 53 -3.95 -7.13 8.31
CA GLY A 53 -2.72 -7.58 8.92
C GLY A 53 -1.63 -6.54 8.77
N TRP A 54 -0.39 -6.99 8.94
CA TRP A 54 0.81 -6.15 8.85
C TRP A 54 1.54 -6.28 7.51
N ARG A 55 1.17 -7.28 6.69
CA ARG A 55 1.93 -7.64 5.48
C ARG A 55 1.30 -6.97 4.26
N ARG A 56 2.02 -6.00 3.72
CA ARG A 56 1.75 -5.40 2.41
C ARG A 56 2.88 -5.67 1.45
N VAL A 57 2.58 -5.68 0.16
CA VAL A 57 3.58 -5.75 -0.91
C VAL A 57 3.68 -4.40 -1.60
N SER A 58 4.89 -3.86 -1.66
CA SER A 58 5.17 -2.57 -2.29
C SER A 58 5.88 -2.79 -3.63
N PHE A 59 5.36 -2.13 -4.67
CA PHE A 59 5.85 -2.20 -6.04
C PHE A 59 6.40 -0.84 -6.46
N TYR A 60 7.49 -0.86 -7.24
CA TYR A 60 7.98 0.35 -7.90
C TYR A 60 7.06 0.70 -9.08
N GLY A 61 6.63 1.95 -9.14
CA GLY A 61 5.79 2.50 -10.21
C GLY A 61 4.38 2.90 -9.75
N ASP A 62 3.67 3.55 -10.67
CA ASP A 62 2.23 3.78 -10.55
C ASP A 62 1.49 2.61 -11.19
N LEU A 63 0.88 1.75 -10.36
CA LEU A 63 0.13 0.58 -10.81
C LEU A 63 -1.36 0.73 -10.56
N ARG A 64 -1.89 1.96 -10.38
CA ARG A 64 -3.29 2.18 -10.06
C ARG A 64 -4.25 1.54 -11.08
N GLU A 65 -4.03 1.78 -12.37
CA GLU A 65 -4.91 1.25 -13.41
C GLU A 65 -4.81 -0.28 -13.57
N PRO A 66 -3.62 -0.90 -13.59
CA PRO A 66 -3.51 -2.35 -13.51
C PRO A 66 -4.20 -2.97 -12.29
N VAL A 67 -4.07 -2.34 -11.11
CA VAL A 67 -4.72 -2.79 -9.87
C VAL A 67 -6.23 -2.70 -9.97
N ARG A 68 -6.75 -1.58 -10.50
CA ARG A 68 -8.20 -1.40 -10.73
C ARG A 68 -8.73 -2.50 -11.64
N ALA A 69 -8.09 -2.73 -12.79
CA ALA A 69 -8.48 -3.76 -13.74
C ALA A 69 -8.40 -5.18 -13.14
N LEU A 70 -7.40 -5.45 -12.29
CA LEU A 70 -7.28 -6.71 -11.56
C LEU A 70 -8.45 -6.91 -10.59
N CYS A 71 -8.77 -5.89 -9.79
CA CYS A 71 -9.87 -5.95 -8.83
C CYS A 71 -11.22 -6.13 -9.53
N GLU A 72 -11.45 -5.45 -10.65
CA GLU A 72 -12.67 -5.63 -11.46
C GLU A 72 -12.81 -7.06 -11.98
N ARG A 73 -11.75 -7.63 -12.56
CA ARG A 73 -11.76 -9.01 -13.09
C ARG A 73 -11.95 -10.06 -12.01
N LEU A 74 -11.30 -9.88 -10.87
CA LEU A 74 -11.39 -10.80 -9.74
C LEU A 74 -12.61 -10.51 -8.85
N LYS A 75 -13.41 -9.49 -9.19
CA LYS A 75 -14.56 -9.04 -8.42
C LYS A 75 -14.19 -8.79 -6.95
N LEU A 76 -13.08 -8.10 -6.75
CA LEU A 76 -12.58 -7.63 -5.45
C LEU A 76 -13.00 -6.17 -5.25
N ARG A 77 -13.35 -5.81 -4.03
CA ARG A 77 -13.57 -4.42 -3.63
C ARG A 77 -12.23 -3.72 -3.42
N LEU A 78 -11.89 -2.79 -4.31
CA LEU A 78 -10.72 -1.93 -4.15
C LEU A 78 -11.01 -0.86 -3.09
N VAL A 79 -10.13 -0.74 -2.10
CA VAL A 79 -10.22 0.23 -1.01
C VAL A 79 -8.99 1.12 -1.05
N GLU A 80 -9.18 2.39 -1.42
CA GLU A 80 -8.15 3.42 -1.29
C GLU A 80 -8.02 3.79 0.19
N GLU A 81 -7.00 3.25 0.85
CA GLU A 81 -6.83 3.37 2.31
C GLU A 81 -6.19 4.70 2.71
N ALA A 82 -5.43 5.36 1.82
CA ALA A 82 -4.97 6.74 1.99
C ALA A 82 -5.91 7.74 1.31
#